data_AF-A0A370B3P6-F1
#
_entry.id   AF-A0A370B3P6-F1
#
_cell.length_a   1.000
_cell.length_b   1.000
_cell.length_c   1.000
_cell.angle_alpha   90.00
_cell.angle_beta   90.00
_cell.angle_gamma   90.00
#
_symmetry.space_group_name_H-M   'P 1'
#
loop_
_entity.id
_entity.type
_entity.pdbx_description
1 polymer ?
#
loop_
_entity_poly.entity_id
_entity_poly.type
_entity_poly.pdbx_seq_one_letter_code
_entity_poly.pdbx_strand_id
1 'polypeptide(L)'
;MHTTHTHHHHVTATTAYEDAPSIVTEIAWVTRATTDRFLGQKPDREFWLRKAAVLDRIAIEESALYAPEVAAAAVSTSVLAARRLVEADVTYSGLSLKGSELVTDDDHRDYVRRAYRQWLLALTDQH
;
A
#
# COMPACT_ATOMS: atom_id res chain seq x y z
N MET A 1 3.30 -23.79 -27.35
CA MET A 1 3.68 -22.47 -26.82
C MET A 1 3.48 -22.52 -25.31
N HIS A 2 4.56 -22.65 -24.53
CA HIS A 2 4.49 -22.75 -23.08
C HIS A 2 4.62 -21.35 -22.47
N THR A 3 3.53 -20.81 -21.94
CA THR A 3 3.55 -19.64 -21.07
C THR A 3 3.96 -20.09 -19.67
N THR A 4 5.19 -19.79 -19.28
CA THR A 4 5.64 -19.84 -17.89
C THR A 4 4.84 -18.82 -17.08
N HIS A 5 3.85 -19.30 -16.33
CA HIS A 5 3.14 -18.51 -15.34
C HIS A 5 4.10 -18.28 -14.16
N THR A 6 4.75 -17.12 -14.13
CA THR A 6 5.53 -16.68 -12.97
C THR A 6 4.56 -16.57 -11.80
N HIS A 7 4.57 -17.55 -10.90
CA HIS A 7 3.86 -17.50 -9.62
C HIS A 7 4.37 -16.30 -8.80
N HIS A 8 3.75 -15.14 -8.98
CA HIS A 8 3.83 -14.06 -8.01
C HIS A 8 3.21 -14.59 -6.72
N HIS A 9 3.97 -14.58 -5.63
CA HIS A 9 3.50 -15.00 -4.32
C HIS A 9 2.46 -13.97 -3.85
N HIS A 10 1.20 -14.21 -4.19
CA HIS A 10 0.08 -13.33 -3.89
C HIS A 10 -0.20 -13.40 -2.38
N VAL A 11 0.24 -12.39 -1.63
CA VAL A 11 -0.12 -12.28 -0.22
C VAL A 11 -1.58 -11.86 -0.17
N THR A 12 -2.43 -12.68 0.47
CA THR A 12 -3.84 -12.32 0.61
C THR A 12 -4.00 -11.08 1.48
N ALA A 13 -5.01 -10.26 1.20
CA ALA A 13 -5.32 -9.07 1.99
C ALA A 13 -5.43 -9.36 3.49
N THR A 14 -6.09 -10.47 3.85
CA THR A 14 -6.24 -10.92 5.24
C THR A 14 -4.89 -11.18 5.89
N THR A 15 -4.02 -11.92 5.23
CA THR A 15 -2.67 -12.21 5.75
C THR A 15 -1.79 -10.95 5.80
N ALA A 16 -1.97 -9.99 4.89
CA ALA A 16 -1.13 -8.79 4.87
C ALA A 16 -1.34 -7.86 6.08
N TYR A 17 -2.56 -7.84 6.63
CA TYR A 17 -2.99 -6.85 7.63
C TYR A 17 -3.42 -7.47 8.97
N GLU A 18 -3.15 -8.76 9.18
CA GLU A 18 -3.54 -9.51 10.38
C GLU A 18 -3.08 -8.82 11.68
N ASP A 19 -1.82 -8.38 11.72
CA ASP A 19 -1.22 -7.69 12.87
C ASP A 19 -1.25 -6.16 12.76
N ALA A 20 -2.00 -5.62 11.79
CA ALA A 20 -2.05 -4.18 11.56
C ALA A 20 -2.81 -3.47 12.69
N PRO A 21 -2.36 -2.28 13.13
CA PRO A 21 -3.15 -1.43 14.01
C PRO A 21 -4.53 -1.12 13.40
N SER A 22 -5.50 -0.71 14.23
CA SER A 22 -6.83 -0.38 13.74
C SER A 22 -6.79 0.74 12.68
N ILE A 23 -7.75 0.74 11.73
CA ILE A 23 -7.84 1.77 10.69
C ILE A 23 -7.91 3.18 11.32
N VAL A 24 -8.67 3.34 12.40
CA VAL A 24 -8.80 4.63 13.10
C VAL A 24 -7.46 5.10 13.68
N THR A 25 -6.71 4.18 14.31
CA THR A 25 -5.36 4.48 14.84
C THR A 25 -4.42 4.92 13.74
N GLU A 26 -4.45 4.23 12.60
CA GLU A 26 -3.60 4.55 11.46
C GLU A 26 -4.00 5.88 10.80
N ILE A 27 -5.29 6.18 10.65
CA ILE A 27 -5.76 7.49 10.16
C ILE A 27 -5.23 8.61 11.06
N ALA A 28 -5.37 8.47 12.38
CA ALA A 28 -4.88 9.45 13.33
C ALA A 28 -3.36 9.67 13.20
N TRP A 29 -2.60 8.60 12.98
CA TRP A 29 -1.16 8.67 12.73
C TRP A 29 -0.84 9.38 11.42
N VAL A 30 -1.50 9.03 10.31
CA VAL A 30 -1.29 9.66 9.00
C VAL A 30 -1.62 11.15 9.04
N THR A 31 -2.71 11.54 9.71
CA THR A 31 -3.08 12.95 9.88
C THR A 31 -2.02 13.71 10.65
N ARG A 32 -1.54 13.17 11.78
CA ARG A 32 -0.47 13.81 12.57
C ARG A 32 0.82 13.95 11.76
N ALA A 33 1.25 12.87 11.11
CA ALA A 33 2.44 12.87 10.26
C ALA A 33 2.33 13.88 9.12
N THR A 34 1.13 14.12 8.58
CA THR A 34 0.90 15.15 7.56
C THR A 34 1.06 16.56 8.12
N THR A 35 0.50 16.84 9.31
CA THR A 35 0.64 18.13 9.99
C THR A 35 2.10 18.44 10.31
N ASP A 36 2.86 17.47 10.82
CA ASP A 36 4.27 17.63 11.15
C ASP A 36 5.12 17.92 9.89
N ARG A 37 4.68 17.44 8.72
CA ARG A 37 5.39 17.62 7.42
C ARG A 37 5.08 18.92 6.71
N PHE A 38 3.93 19.55 6.97
CA PHE A 38 3.66 20.92 6.50
C PHE A 38 4.73 21.92 6.99
N LEU A 39 5.51 21.55 8.01
CA LEU A 39 6.66 22.30 8.52
C LEU A 39 7.97 22.06 7.74
N GLY A 40 7.93 21.45 6.55
CA GLY A 40 9.03 21.44 5.57
C GLY A 40 9.81 20.12 5.42
N GLN A 41 9.32 19.01 5.96
CA GLN A 41 9.99 17.70 5.84
C GLN A 41 9.44 16.89 4.66
N LYS A 42 10.33 16.37 3.79
CA LYS A 42 9.93 15.46 2.71
C LYS A 42 9.29 14.20 3.31
N PRO A 43 8.23 13.66 2.70
CA PRO A 43 7.57 12.52 3.30
C PRO A 43 8.44 11.27 3.20
N ASP A 44 8.77 10.64 4.33
CA ASP A 44 9.51 9.37 4.37
C ASP A 44 8.71 8.19 3.79
N ARG A 45 9.43 7.09 3.55
CA ARG A 45 8.88 5.84 3.04
C ARG A 45 7.80 5.24 3.95
N GLU A 46 8.01 5.27 5.27
CA GLU A 46 7.06 4.70 6.25
C GLU A 46 5.68 5.34 6.09
N PHE A 47 5.62 6.66 5.95
CA PHE A 47 4.35 7.34 5.75
C PHE A 47 3.63 6.94 4.47
N TRP A 48 4.34 6.88 3.35
CA TRP A 48 3.72 6.46 2.09
C TRP A 48 3.22 5.02 2.20
N LEU A 49 3.99 4.17 2.87
CA LEU A 49 3.62 2.77 3.10
C LEU A 49 2.37 2.66 3.96
N ARG A 50 2.34 3.30 5.13
CA ARG A 50 1.21 3.26 6.06
C ARG A 50 -0.04 3.92 5.46
N LYS A 51 0.12 5.04 4.76
CA LYS A 51 -0.99 5.70 4.06
C LYS A 51 -1.58 4.80 2.97
N ALA A 52 -0.75 4.18 2.14
CA ALA A 52 -1.22 3.26 1.11
C ALA A 52 -1.92 2.03 1.71
N ALA A 53 -1.38 1.46 2.80
CA ALA A 53 -1.95 0.31 3.49
C ALA A 53 -3.34 0.61 4.10
N VAL A 54 -3.53 1.79 4.71
CA VAL A 54 -4.84 2.20 5.23
C VAL A 54 -5.86 2.33 4.12
N LEU A 55 -5.50 2.97 3.01
CA LEU A 55 -6.40 3.16 1.87
C LEU A 55 -6.73 1.82 1.20
N ASP A 56 -5.79 0.86 1.15
CA ASP A 56 -6.08 -0.51 0.70
C ASP A 56 -7.11 -1.21 1.59
N ARG A 57 -6.96 -1.11 2.90
CA ARG A 57 -7.89 -1.70 3.88
C ARG A 57 -9.28 -1.10 3.78
N ILE A 58 -9.39 0.23 3.65
CA ILE A 58 -10.68 0.90 3.41
C ILE A 58 -11.31 0.40 2.11
N ALA A 59 -10.54 0.29 1.03
CA ALA A 59 -11.04 -0.22 -0.24
C ALA A 59 -11.56 -1.68 -0.13
N ILE A 60 -10.89 -2.53 0.66
CA ILE A 60 -11.33 -3.90 0.94
C ILE A 60 -12.64 -3.91 1.72
N GLU A 61 -12.73 -3.13 2.81
CA GLU A 61 -13.94 -3.04 3.64
C GLU A 61 -15.13 -2.48 2.84
N GLU A 62 -14.93 -1.40 2.08
CA GLU A 62 -15.99 -0.83 1.25
C GLU A 62 -16.44 -1.79 0.14
N SER A 63 -15.51 -2.49 -0.51
CA SER A 63 -15.86 -3.49 -1.55
C SER A 63 -16.61 -4.69 -0.98
N ALA A 64 -16.43 -5.00 0.32
CA ALA A 64 -17.15 -6.08 0.99
C ALA A 64 -18.55 -5.64 1.47
N LEU A 65 -18.73 -4.35 1.78
CA LEU A 65 -19.96 -3.82 2.38
C LEU A 65 -20.92 -3.21 1.34
N TYR A 66 -20.41 -2.65 0.26
CA TYR A 66 -21.17 -1.86 -0.69
C TYR A 66 -21.10 -2.40 -2.12
N ALA A 67 -22.00 -1.92 -2.97
CA ALA A 67 -21.97 -2.22 -4.40
C ALA A 67 -20.71 -1.64 -5.06
N PRO A 68 -20.17 -2.26 -6.13
CA PRO A 68 -18.93 -1.84 -6.80
C PRO A 68 -18.83 -0.34 -7.13
N GLU A 69 -19.95 0.29 -7.45
CA GLU A 69 -20.12 1.67 -7.90
C GLU A 69 -19.90 2.64 -6.72
N VAL A 70 -20.29 2.21 -5.53
CA VAL A 70 -20.08 2.96 -4.28
C VAL A 70 -18.62 2.79 -3.83
N ALA A 71 -18.08 1.57 -3.90
CA ALA A 71 -16.70 1.27 -3.50
C ALA A 71 -15.64 1.77 -4.51
N ALA A 72 -16.02 2.11 -5.74
CA ALA A 72 -15.12 2.47 -6.83
C ALA A 72 -14.16 3.62 -6.44
N ALA A 73 -14.65 4.60 -5.68
CA ALA A 73 -13.84 5.72 -5.22
C ALA A 73 -12.73 5.28 -4.26
N ALA A 74 -13.04 4.41 -3.29
CA ALA A 74 -12.04 3.87 -2.37
C ALA A 74 -11.02 2.98 -3.09
N VAL A 75 -11.47 2.13 -4.01
CA VAL A 75 -10.58 1.29 -4.84
C VAL A 75 -9.62 2.16 -5.66
N SER A 76 -10.14 3.15 -6.39
CA SER A 76 -9.30 4.07 -7.19
C SER A 76 -8.30 4.84 -6.31
N THR A 77 -8.74 5.30 -5.14
CA THR A 77 -7.87 6.00 -4.18
C THR A 77 -6.76 5.10 -3.65
N SER A 78 -7.07 3.83 -3.35
CA SER A 78 -6.09 2.82 -2.94
C SER A 78 -5.03 2.59 -4.02
N VAL A 79 -5.44 2.43 -5.28
CA VAL A 79 -4.53 2.27 -6.42
C VAL A 79 -3.61 3.48 -6.58
N LEU A 80 -4.16 4.70 -6.52
CA LEU A 80 -3.35 5.92 -6.62
C LEU A 80 -2.32 6.02 -5.48
N ALA A 81 -2.70 5.65 -4.26
CA ALA A 81 -1.79 5.64 -3.13
C ALA A 81 -0.69 4.58 -3.27
N ALA A 82 -1.03 3.39 -3.78
CA ALA A 82 -0.09 2.32 -4.07
C ALA A 82 0.94 2.75 -5.13
N ARG A 83 0.48 3.39 -6.22
CA ARG A 83 1.36 3.98 -7.25
C ARG A 83 2.30 5.02 -6.66
N ARG A 84 1.81 5.90 -5.77
CA ARG A 84 2.64 6.90 -5.08
C ARG A 84 3.72 6.27 -4.21
N LEU A 85 3.43 5.18 -3.52
CA LEU A 85 4.45 4.44 -2.78
C LEU A 85 5.51 3.85 -3.72
N VAL A 86 5.10 3.22 -4.82
CA VAL A 86 6.05 2.67 -5.80
C VAL A 86 6.93 3.78 -6.39
N GLU A 87 6.35 4.92 -6.78
CA GLU A 87 7.09 6.11 -7.24
C GLU A 87 8.09 6.61 -6.20
N ALA A 88 7.69 6.67 -4.93
CA ALA A 88 8.56 7.06 -3.82
C ALA A 88 9.73 6.07 -3.70
N ASP A 89 9.46 4.76 -3.68
CA ASP A 89 10.48 3.73 -3.52
C ASP A 89 11.46 3.66 -4.70
N VAL A 90 11.00 3.94 -5.91
CA VAL A 90 11.85 4.07 -7.11
C VAL A 90 12.75 5.29 -7.00
N THR A 91 12.20 6.42 -6.54
CA THR A 91 12.96 7.64 -6.29
C THR A 91 14.01 7.43 -5.19
N TYR A 92 13.68 6.68 -4.14
CA TYR A 92 14.59 6.39 -3.01
C TYR A 92 15.64 5.32 -3.34
N SER A 93 15.31 4.32 -4.18
CA SER A 93 16.24 3.24 -4.57
C SER A 93 17.11 3.57 -5.78
N GLY A 94 16.77 4.61 -6.55
CA GLY A 94 17.48 5.00 -7.78
C GLY A 94 17.28 4.05 -8.96
N LEU A 95 16.37 3.08 -8.84
CA LEU A 95 16.09 2.10 -9.90
C LEU A 95 15.02 2.63 -10.86
N SER A 96 15.34 2.68 -12.16
CA SER A 96 14.41 3.14 -13.20
C SER A 96 13.34 2.09 -13.51
N LEU A 97 12.08 2.51 -13.66
CA LEU A 97 10.91 1.68 -14.00
C LEU A 97 10.95 1.17 -15.46
N LYS A 98 11.95 0.37 -15.84
CA LYS A 98 11.89 -0.38 -17.10
C LYS A 98 10.96 -1.57 -16.91
N GLY A 99 9.66 -1.36 -17.16
CA GLY A 99 8.62 -2.39 -17.06
C GLY A 99 7.22 -1.87 -16.66
N SER A 100 7.04 -0.56 -16.50
CA SER A 100 5.80 0.05 -15.97
C SER A 100 4.52 -0.21 -16.79
N GLU A 101 4.67 -0.57 -18.06
CA GLU A 101 3.55 -0.67 -19.01
C GLU A 101 2.70 -1.94 -18.83
N LEU A 102 3.22 -2.94 -18.10
CA LEU A 102 2.51 -4.20 -17.81
C LEU A 102 2.01 -4.32 -16.37
N VAL A 103 2.23 -3.30 -15.52
CA VAL A 103 1.83 -3.35 -14.11
C VAL A 103 0.36 -2.96 -14.00
N THR A 104 -0.46 -3.88 -13.51
CA THR A 104 -1.89 -3.66 -13.27
C THR A 104 -2.14 -2.90 -11.97
N ASP A 105 -3.36 -2.42 -11.78
CA ASP A 105 -3.78 -1.80 -10.53
C ASP A 105 -3.70 -2.76 -9.33
N ASP A 106 -4.00 -4.04 -9.56
CA ASP A 106 -3.88 -5.08 -8.53
C ASP A 106 -2.42 -5.36 -8.16
N ASP A 107 -1.49 -5.33 -9.13
CA ASP A 107 -0.06 -5.49 -8.85
C ASP A 107 0.47 -4.40 -7.90
N HIS A 108 -0.03 -3.17 -8.03
CA HIS A 108 0.32 -2.07 -7.13
C HIS A 108 -0.22 -2.32 -5.72
N ARG A 109 -1.45 -2.80 -5.57
CA ARG A 109 -2.05 -3.09 -4.27
C ARG A 109 -1.38 -4.30 -3.59
N ASP A 110 -1.00 -5.31 -4.37
CA ASP A 110 -0.21 -6.44 -3.88
C ASP A 110 1.19 -6.05 -3.44
N TYR A 111 1.80 -5.08 -4.13
CA TYR A 111 3.04 -4.47 -3.67
C TYR A 111 2.89 -3.84 -2.29
N VAL A 112 1.83 -3.05 -2.05
CA VAL A 112 1.55 -2.43 -0.74
C VAL A 112 1.41 -3.49 0.35
N ARG A 113 0.61 -4.53 0.10
CA ARG A 113 0.37 -5.63 1.04
C ARG A 113 1.65 -6.34 1.45
N ARG A 114 2.50 -6.69 0.48
CA ARG A 114 3.80 -7.34 0.74
C ARG A 114 4.74 -6.43 1.51
N ALA A 115 4.87 -5.17 1.08
CA ALA A 115 5.76 -4.21 1.72
C ALA A 115 5.34 -3.90 3.16
N TYR A 116 4.02 -3.80 3.42
CA TYR A 116 3.50 -3.53 4.76
C TYR A 116 3.69 -4.73 5.69
N ARG A 117 3.44 -5.96 5.20
CA ARG A 117 3.71 -7.18 5.98
C ARG A 117 5.20 -7.30 6.33
N GLN A 118 6.10 -7.04 5.39
CA GLN A 118 7.53 -7.03 5.67
C GLN A 118 7.93 -5.99 6.71
N TRP A 119 7.33 -4.80 6.65
CA TRP A 119 7.56 -3.74 7.64
C TRP A 119 7.09 -4.15 9.05
N LEU A 120 5.91 -4.76 9.18
CA LEU A 120 5.42 -5.27 10.46
C LEU A 120 6.34 -6.36 11.05
N LEU A 121 6.80 -7.29 10.21
CA LEU A 121 7.74 -8.34 10.63
C LEU A 121 9.07 -7.74 11.10
N ALA A 122 9.61 -6.75 10.38
CA ALA A 122 10.84 -6.06 10.76
C ALA A 122 10.71 -5.30 12.09
N LEU A 123 9.54 -4.75 12.42
CA LEU A 123 9.29 -4.14 13.72
C LEU A 123 9.23 -5.17 14.85
N THR A 124 8.73 -6.37 14.56
CA THR A 124 8.59 -7.44 15.55
C THR A 124 9.94 -8.07 15.88
N ASP A 125 10.84 -8.19 14.90
CA ASP A 125 12.21 -8.70 15.08
C ASP A 125 13.14 -7.73 15.85
N GLN A 126 12.72 -6.49 16.07
CA GLN A 126 13.49 -5.48 16.81
C GLN A 126 13.20 -5.44 18.33
N HIS A 127 12.33 -6.32 18.83
CA HIS A 127 11.92 -6.42 20.24
C HIS A 127 12.22 -7.80 20.83
#